data_AF-A2DNF8-F1
#
_entry.id   AF-A2DNF8-F1
#
_cell.length_a   1.000
_cell.length_b   1.000
_cell.length_c   1.000
_cell.angle_alpha   90.00
_cell.angle_beta   90.00
_cell.angle_gamma   90.00
#
_symmetry.space_group_name_H-M   'P 1'
#
loop_
_entity.id
_entity.type
_entity.pdbx_description
1 polymer ?
#
loop_
_entity_poly.entity_id
_entity_poly.type
_entity_poly.pdbx_seq_one_letter_code
_entity_poly.pdbx_strand_id
1 'polypeptide(L)'
;MNLLFLALSIHKESENSCISTSHNVFSHTIKGNDNICDIDFCQFFNLHQNGNGGAISLEKSIKSIKIQNSLFTNCTSTGKAGAVFIILEKTIVNKNCFASCCCGTGNGCDGSTFYSEASNWTFHTQNSYDKCPAHHINCWYGICIFWKGDITSEDVNVSNSHVSFVSGLAHGAPVTSKIHRYCSYNGKEGNSLTFINNMDLIGDHKYGIIVKNVASTGLIYVQSSIALLSNFIFKDNQGPWTYMCVAGYATFQDCRFDKSDGNKGNAWKTNINCNFNDNQIVYSFDNDVLCQIDHSQENKVKKHINLVYYPLILVVLFLIFKYCNPIAFFRRKIGDKSKPNYFIKHDLDYFKDVEMEK
;
A
#
# COMPACT_ATOMS: atom_id res chain seq x y z
N MET A 1 -60.79 -10.13 19.69
CA MET A 1 -59.69 -11.12 19.67
C MET A 1 -58.75 -10.69 18.56
N ASN A 2 -57.63 -10.08 18.94
CA ASN A 2 -56.59 -9.53 18.07
C ASN A 2 -55.74 -10.66 17.48
N LEU A 3 -55.38 -10.55 16.19
CA LEU A 3 -54.19 -11.15 15.57
C LEU A 3 -53.99 -10.43 14.23
N LEU A 4 -53.35 -9.25 14.27
CA LEU A 4 -51.95 -9.03 13.92
C LEU A 4 -51.64 -9.49 12.47
N PHE A 5 -51.90 -8.59 11.53
CA PHE A 5 -51.23 -8.55 10.23
C PHE A 5 -49.74 -8.28 10.48
N LEU A 6 -48.92 -9.34 10.52
CA LEU A 6 -47.48 -9.18 10.39
C LEU A 6 -47.19 -8.91 8.92
N ALA A 7 -46.89 -7.64 8.62
CA ALA A 7 -46.18 -7.27 7.42
C ALA A 7 -44.79 -7.94 7.45
N LEU A 8 -44.67 -9.08 6.77
CA LEU A 8 -43.39 -9.62 6.33
C LEU A 8 -42.85 -8.66 5.27
N SER A 9 -42.22 -7.58 5.74
CA SER A 9 -41.23 -6.85 4.97
C SER A 9 -40.06 -7.80 4.76
N ILE A 10 -40.15 -8.59 3.69
CA ILE A 10 -38.99 -9.26 3.13
C ILE A 10 -38.12 -8.13 2.60
N HIS A 11 -37.24 -7.60 3.46
CA HIS A 11 -36.02 -6.96 3.02
C HIS A 11 -35.27 -8.01 2.22
N LYS A 12 -35.54 -8.04 0.93
CA LYS A 12 -34.64 -8.59 -0.07
C LYS A 12 -33.42 -7.69 -0.01
N GLU A 13 -32.50 -7.99 0.91
CA GLU A 13 -31.13 -7.50 0.80
C GLU A 13 -30.72 -7.86 -0.62
N SER A 14 -30.60 -6.85 -1.49
CA SER A 14 -30.03 -7.08 -2.80
C SER A 14 -28.61 -7.57 -2.54
N GLU A 15 -28.37 -8.86 -2.73
CA GLU A 15 -27.03 -9.38 -2.89
C GLU A 15 -26.41 -8.55 -4.02
N ASN A 16 -25.59 -7.56 -3.66
CA ASN A 16 -24.77 -6.86 -4.63
C ASN A 16 -23.99 -7.94 -5.37
N SER A 17 -24.28 -8.13 -6.65
CA SER A 17 -23.72 -9.21 -7.43
C SER A 17 -22.20 -9.04 -7.46
N CYS A 18 -21.52 -9.95 -6.80
CA CYS A 18 -20.07 -10.03 -6.69
C CYS A 18 -19.47 -10.29 -8.08
N ILE A 19 -18.57 -9.43 -8.55
CA ILE A 19 -17.89 -9.59 -9.84
C ILE A 19 -16.48 -10.15 -9.62
N SER A 20 -16.14 -11.20 -10.37
CA SER A 20 -14.78 -11.73 -10.48
C SER A 20 -14.11 -11.19 -11.73
N THR A 21 -12.85 -10.76 -11.61
CA THR A 21 -12.05 -10.22 -12.71
C THR A 21 -10.72 -10.96 -12.78
N SER A 22 -10.25 -11.27 -13.98
CA SER A 22 -8.95 -11.90 -14.15
C SER A 22 -8.21 -11.43 -15.40
N HIS A 23 -6.87 -11.50 -15.36
CA HIS A 23 -5.98 -11.18 -16.50
C HIS A 23 -6.16 -9.75 -17.06
N ASN A 24 -6.66 -8.83 -16.24
CA ASN A 24 -6.94 -7.46 -16.66
C ASN A 24 -5.83 -6.51 -16.24
N VAL A 25 -5.62 -5.48 -17.06
CA VAL A 25 -4.75 -4.33 -16.73
C VAL A 25 -5.64 -3.15 -16.39
N PHE A 26 -5.56 -2.69 -15.15
CA PHE A 26 -6.37 -1.58 -14.68
C PHE A 26 -5.66 -0.25 -14.89
N SER A 27 -6.37 0.68 -15.53
CA SER A 27 -5.96 2.07 -15.72
C SER A 27 -6.69 3.05 -14.79
N HIS A 28 -7.49 2.53 -13.86
CA HIS A 28 -8.25 3.28 -12.87
C HIS A 28 -8.24 2.54 -11.53
N THR A 29 -8.48 3.27 -10.45
CA THR A 29 -8.64 2.69 -9.12
C THR A 29 -9.97 1.97 -9.01
N ILE A 30 -9.95 0.72 -8.54
CA ILE A 30 -11.15 -0.03 -8.17
C ILE A 30 -11.75 0.56 -6.90
N LYS A 31 -13.06 0.82 -6.92
CA LYS A 31 -13.84 1.38 -5.82
C LYS A 31 -15.02 0.49 -5.46
N GLY A 32 -15.62 0.78 -4.31
CA GLY A 32 -16.71 -0.03 -3.76
C GLY A 32 -17.91 -0.24 -4.70
N ASN A 33 -18.20 0.73 -5.57
CA ASN A 33 -19.32 0.66 -6.51
C ASN A 33 -19.07 -0.28 -7.70
N ASP A 34 -17.82 -0.73 -7.89
CA ASP A 34 -17.49 -1.66 -8.98
C ASP A 34 -17.95 -3.09 -8.66
N ASN A 35 -18.33 -3.38 -7.40
CA ASN A 35 -18.76 -4.69 -6.90
C ASN A 35 -17.76 -5.84 -7.20
N ILE A 36 -16.49 -5.52 -7.42
CA ILE A 36 -15.44 -6.50 -7.66
C ILE A 36 -15.01 -7.12 -6.33
N CYS A 37 -15.02 -8.44 -6.26
CA CYS A 37 -14.71 -9.19 -5.04
C CYS A 37 -13.69 -10.32 -5.22
N ASP A 38 -13.35 -10.67 -6.46
CA ASP A 38 -12.23 -11.58 -6.77
C ASP A 38 -11.39 -10.97 -7.89
N ILE A 39 -10.10 -10.80 -7.64
CA ILE A 39 -9.10 -10.22 -8.55
C ILE A 39 -7.98 -11.25 -8.68
N ASP A 40 -7.81 -11.82 -9.87
CA ASP A 40 -6.80 -12.85 -10.13
C ASP A 40 -5.94 -12.53 -11.36
N PHE A 41 -4.62 -12.69 -11.29
CA PHE A 41 -3.71 -12.41 -12.40
C PHE A 41 -3.86 -11.01 -13.02
N CYS A 42 -4.26 -10.01 -12.23
CA CYS A 42 -4.47 -8.65 -12.71
C CYS A 42 -3.21 -7.79 -12.52
N GLN A 43 -3.14 -6.68 -13.24
CA GLN A 43 -2.02 -5.75 -13.15
C GLN A 43 -2.50 -4.31 -12.96
N PHE A 44 -1.82 -3.58 -12.09
CA PHE A 44 -2.10 -2.19 -11.73
C PHE A 44 -0.81 -1.38 -11.88
N PHE A 45 -0.81 -0.36 -12.74
CA PHE A 45 0.38 0.43 -13.05
C PHE A 45 0.11 1.92 -12.96
N ASN A 46 0.99 2.65 -12.28
CA ASN A 46 1.00 4.12 -12.25
C ASN A 46 -0.38 4.72 -11.88
N LEU A 47 -1.06 4.09 -10.92
CA LEU A 47 -2.35 4.57 -10.42
C LEU A 47 -2.11 5.46 -9.22
N HIS A 48 -2.57 6.70 -9.31
CA HIS A 48 -2.33 7.74 -8.32
C HIS A 48 -3.66 8.33 -7.86
N GLN A 49 -3.93 8.27 -6.56
CA GLN A 49 -5.19 8.75 -6.00
C GLN A 49 -5.01 9.82 -4.93
N ASN A 50 -5.80 10.88 -5.02
CA ASN A 50 -5.99 11.84 -3.93
C ASN A 50 -7.01 11.27 -2.92
N GLY A 51 -6.55 10.36 -2.06
CA GLY A 51 -7.37 9.60 -1.12
C GLY A 51 -6.68 8.32 -0.69
N ASN A 52 -7.42 7.35 -0.14
CA ASN A 52 -6.86 6.05 0.25
C ASN A 52 -6.75 5.10 -0.96
N GLY A 53 -5.74 4.23 -0.97
CA GLY A 53 -5.57 3.15 -1.93
C GLY A 53 -5.43 3.59 -3.39
N GLY A 54 -4.22 3.63 -3.93
CA GLY A 54 -3.99 4.08 -5.32
C GLY A 54 -4.60 3.16 -6.37
N ALA A 55 -4.56 1.84 -6.16
CA ALA A 55 -5.07 0.84 -7.08
C ALA A 55 -6.44 0.30 -6.67
N ILE A 56 -6.65 0.07 -5.38
CA ILE A 56 -7.88 -0.49 -4.82
C ILE A 56 -8.24 0.30 -3.57
N SER A 57 -9.48 0.79 -3.51
CA SER A 57 -10.05 1.52 -2.36
C SER A 57 -11.47 1.03 -2.09
N LEU A 58 -11.60 0.11 -1.14
CA LEU A 58 -12.88 -0.55 -0.83
C LEU A 58 -13.31 -0.31 0.61
N GLU A 59 -14.52 0.22 0.78
CA GLU A 59 -15.15 0.45 2.07
C GLU A 59 -16.60 -0.04 2.04
N LYS A 60 -16.92 -1.03 2.88
CA LYS A 60 -18.29 -1.42 3.30
C LYS A 60 -19.32 -1.78 2.21
N SER A 61 -19.00 -1.73 0.92
CA SER A 61 -19.93 -2.03 -0.18
C SER A 61 -20.05 -3.52 -0.50
N ILE A 62 -19.04 -4.31 -0.12
CA ILE A 62 -18.99 -5.77 -0.23
C ILE A 62 -18.57 -6.37 1.13
N LYS A 63 -18.84 -7.66 1.35
CA LYS A 63 -18.46 -8.33 2.60
C LYS A 63 -17.02 -8.85 2.58
N SER A 64 -16.55 -9.30 1.41
CA SER A 64 -15.25 -9.94 1.28
C SER A 64 -14.58 -9.63 -0.04
N ILE A 65 -13.25 -9.64 -0.03
CA ILE A 65 -12.43 -9.59 -1.25
C ILE A 65 -11.32 -10.63 -1.22
N LYS A 66 -11.03 -11.17 -2.41
CA LYS A 66 -9.85 -11.99 -2.71
C LYS A 66 -9.00 -11.30 -3.78
N ILE A 67 -7.72 -11.12 -3.49
CA ILE A 67 -6.73 -10.54 -4.42
C ILE A 67 -5.57 -11.51 -4.53
N GLN A 68 -5.35 -12.06 -5.73
CA GLN A 68 -4.34 -13.06 -5.92
C GLN A 68 -3.57 -12.98 -7.23
N ASN A 69 -2.33 -13.48 -7.21
CA ASN A 69 -1.44 -13.58 -8.37
C ASN A 69 -1.28 -12.27 -9.15
N SER A 70 -1.47 -11.13 -8.49
CA SER A 70 -1.58 -9.82 -9.14
C SER A 70 -0.33 -8.96 -8.92
N LEU A 71 -0.10 -8.04 -9.84
CA LEU A 71 1.05 -7.13 -9.83
C LEU A 71 0.59 -5.68 -9.61
N PHE A 72 1.17 -5.03 -8.61
CA PHE A 72 0.95 -3.62 -8.31
C PHE A 72 2.28 -2.89 -8.46
N THR A 73 2.37 -1.95 -9.40
CA THR A 73 3.62 -1.23 -9.67
C THR A 73 3.38 0.27 -9.68
N ASN A 74 4.15 0.99 -8.87
CA ASN A 74 4.10 2.45 -8.76
C ASN A 74 2.67 2.98 -8.50
N CYS A 75 1.87 2.23 -7.75
CA CYS A 75 0.56 2.69 -7.27
C CYS A 75 0.75 3.53 -6.01
N THR A 76 0.23 4.75 -5.99
CA THR A 76 0.38 5.66 -4.87
C THR A 76 -0.92 6.34 -4.48
N SER A 77 -0.97 6.80 -3.24
CA SER A 77 -2.13 7.49 -2.70
C SER A 77 -1.70 8.63 -1.78
N THR A 78 -2.48 9.70 -1.69
CA THR A 78 -2.23 10.77 -0.70
C THR A 78 -2.78 10.42 0.68
N GLY A 79 -3.57 9.34 0.80
CA GLY A 79 -4.22 8.83 2.01
C GLY A 79 -3.55 7.56 2.56
N LYS A 80 -4.33 6.73 3.27
CA LYS A 80 -3.90 5.42 3.77
C LYS A 80 -3.67 4.44 2.61
N ALA A 81 -2.67 3.58 2.76
CA ALA A 81 -2.23 2.58 1.78
C ALA A 81 -1.93 3.10 0.37
N GLY A 82 -0.69 2.94 -0.08
CA GLY A 82 -0.25 3.33 -1.41
C GLY A 82 -0.96 2.57 -2.53
N ALA A 83 -1.07 1.25 -2.41
CA ALA A 83 -1.71 0.42 -3.43
C ALA A 83 -3.14 0.02 -3.04
N VAL A 84 -3.31 -0.62 -1.89
CA VAL A 84 -4.56 -1.32 -1.56
C VAL A 84 -5.05 -0.90 -0.19
N PHE A 85 -6.23 -0.28 -0.16
CA PHE A 85 -6.95 0.11 1.05
C PHE A 85 -8.28 -0.63 1.13
N ILE A 86 -8.49 -1.37 2.23
CA ILE A 86 -9.67 -2.23 2.41
C ILE A 86 -10.24 -2.07 3.83
N ILE A 87 -11.56 -1.88 3.92
CA ILE A 87 -12.34 -2.01 5.17
C ILE A 87 -13.56 -2.89 4.91
N LEU A 88 -13.47 -4.17 5.28
CA LEU A 88 -14.47 -5.22 4.99
C LEU A 88 -14.60 -6.24 6.14
N GLU A 89 -15.41 -7.29 5.98
CA GLU A 89 -15.45 -8.38 6.96
C GLU A 89 -14.29 -9.36 6.77
N LYS A 90 -13.98 -9.69 5.51
CA LYS A 90 -12.94 -10.68 5.16
C LYS A 90 -12.03 -10.22 4.03
N THR A 91 -10.73 -10.41 4.20
CA THR A 91 -9.72 -10.07 3.19
C THR A 91 -8.79 -11.25 2.95
N ILE A 92 -8.66 -11.68 1.69
CA ILE A 92 -7.73 -12.73 1.26
C ILE A 92 -6.74 -12.13 0.26
N VAL A 93 -5.44 -12.23 0.55
CA VAL A 93 -4.36 -11.63 -0.26
C VAL A 93 -3.28 -12.67 -0.48
N ASN A 94 -3.08 -13.13 -1.71
CA ASN A 94 -2.26 -14.30 -1.99
C ASN A 94 -1.33 -14.10 -3.21
N LYS A 95 -0.04 -14.40 -3.11
CA LYS A 95 0.89 -14.41 -4.26
C LYS A 95 0.94 -13.10 -5.06
N ASN A 96 0.81 -11.95 -4.41
CA ASN A 96 0.90 -10.66 -5.10
C ASN A 96 2.30 -10.08 -5.03
N CYS A 97 2.66 -9.26 -6.01
CA CYS A 97 3.86 -8.44 -5.97
C CYS A 97 3.47 -6.96 -5.86
N PHE A 98 4.07 -6.26 -4.90
CA PHE A 98 3.97 -4.82 -4.73
C PHE A 98 5.35 -4.19 -4.97
N ALA A 99 5.48 -3.47 -6.07
CA ALA A 99 6.71 -2.83 -6.49
C ALA A 99 6.56 -1.31 -6.48
N SER A 100 7.36 -0.63 -5.66
CA SER A 100 7.38 0.83 -5.59
C SER A 100 6.05 1.50 -5.23
N CYS A 101 5.21 0.86 -4.41
CA CYS A 101 3.91 1.40 -4.01
C CYS A 101 3.97 2.12 -2.65
N CYS A 102 3.55 3.38 -2.58
CA CYS A 102 3.67 4.19 -1.36
C CYS A 102 2.50 5.18 -1.15
N CYS A 103 2.22 5.50 0.11
CA CYS A 103 1.31 6.58 0.51
C CYS A 103 2.02 7.95 0.61
N GLY A 104 1.23 9.01 0.84
CA GLY A 104 1.71 10.37 1.07
C GLY A 104 1.94 10.74 2.55
N THR A 105 2.69 11.81 2.77
CA THR A 105 3.28 12.28 4.06
C THR A 105 2.29 12.59 5.18
N GLY A 106 1.01 12.87 4.85
CA GLY A 106 0.03 13.37 5.81
C GLY A 106 -0.68 12.32 6.68
N ASN A 107 -0.35 11.03 6.54
CA ASN A 107 -1.24 9.95 6.99
C ASN A 107 -0.95 9.34 8.36
N GLY A 108 -0.11 10.01 9.16
CA GLY A 108 0.15 9.62 10.54
C GLY A 108 0.42 8.12 10.68
N CYS A 109 -0.33 7.46 11.58
CA CYS A 109 -0.07 6.06 11.95
C CYS A 109 -0.54 4.97 10.98
N ASP A 110 -1.14 5.34 9.83
CA ASP A 110 -1.77 4.38 8.93
C ASP A 110 -1.12 4.34 7.53
N GLY A 111 0.02 5.02 7.38
CA GLY A 111 0.77 5.02 6.13
C GLY A 111 1.38 3.64 5.83
N SER A 112 0.90 2.98 4.75
CA SER A 112 1.34 1.65 4.30
C SER A 112 1.41 1.52 2.77
N THR A 113 1.95 0.41 2.24
CA THR A 113 1.68 -0.03 0.86
C THR A 113 0.30 -0.71 0.78
N PHE A 114 -0.01 -1.53 1.78
CA PHE A 114 -1.24 -2.29 1.91
C PHE A 114 -1.87 -2.04 3.28
N TYR A 115 -3.16 -1.67 3.32
CA TYR A 115 -3.95 -1.56 4.56
C TYR A 115 -5.22 -2.39 4.43
N SER A 116 -5.47 -3.25 5.41
CA SER A 116 -6.76 -3.92 5.57
C SER A 116 -7.23 -3.85 7.00
N GLU A 117 -8.41 -3.30 7.20
CA GLU A 117 -9.18 -3.45 8.44
C GLU A 117 -10.29 -4.47 8.22
N ALA A 118 -10.16 -5.64 8.85
CA ALA A 118 -11.12 -6.72 8.74
C ALA A 118 -11.82 -6.94 10.08
N SER A 119 -13.16 -6.93 10.11
CA SER A 119 -13.90 -7.21 11.35
C SER A 119 -13.86 -8.68 11.76
N ASN A 120 -13.67 -9.60 10.81
CA ASN A 120 -13.63 -11.03 11.06
C ASN A 120 -12.23 -11.61 10.82
N TRP A 121 -11.74 -11.59 9.57
CA TRP A 121 -10.52 -12.33 9.23
C TRP A 121 -9.72 -11.73 8.07
N THR A 122 -8.40 -11.69 8.21
CA THR A 122 -7.44 -11.40 7.13
C THR A 122 -6.49 -12.58 6.94
N PHE A 123 -6.41 -13.08 5.71
CA PHE A 123 -5.42 -14.07 5.29
C PHE A 123 -4.48 -13.48 4.25
N HIS A 124 -3.18 -13.51 4.54
CA HIS A 124 -2.14 -12.92 3.73
C HIS A 124 -1.03 -13.94 3.52
N THR A 125 -0.84 -14.44 2.29
CA THR A 125 0.18 -15.46 2.02
C THR A 125 0.99 -15.20 0.75
N GLN A 126 2.29 -15.53 0.76
CA GLN A 126 3.18 -15.50 -0.41
C GLN A 126 3.28 -14.13 -1.10
N ASN A 127 3.07 -13.04 -0.37
CA ASN A 127 3.14 -11.69 -0.94
C ASN A 127 4.57 -11.15 -0.83
N SER A 128 5.00 -10.50 -1.91
CA SER A 128 6.33 -9.90 -2.03
C SER A 128 6.23 -8.39 -2.12
N TYR A 129 7.06 -7.71 -1.33
CA TYR A 129 7.18 -6.26 -1.30
C TYR A 129 8.61 -5.90 -1.69
N ASP A 130 8.79 -5.29 -2.87
CA ASP A 130 10.11 -4.94 -3.41
C ASP A 130 10.21 -3.45 -3.71
N LYS A 131 11.39 -2.88 -3.40
CA LYS A 131 11.75 -1.49 -3.71
C LYS A 131 10.66 -0.49 -3.32
N CYS A 132 9.95 -0.72 -2.22
CA CYS A 132 9.02 0.30 -1.75
C CYS A 132 9.85 1.56 -1.43
N PRO A 133 9.64 2.69 -2.16
CA PRO A 133 10.45 3.89 -1.99
C PRO A 133 10.31 4.40 -0.56
N ALA A 134 11.29 5.18 -0.11
CA ALA A 134 11.41 5.79 1.22
C ALA A 134 10.07 6.14 1.90
N HIS A 135 9.42 5.15 2.50
CA HIS A 135 8.22 5.34 3.30
C HIS A 135 8.57 6.22 4.47
N HIS A 136 9.71 6.08 5.14
CA HIS A 136 10.05 6.97 6.27
C HIS A 136 10.00 8.48 5.96
N ILE A 137 10.21 8.92 4.70
CA ILE A 137 10.05 10.34 4.30
C ILE A 137 8.57 10.69 4.12
N ASN A 138 7.75 9.72 3.69
CA ASN A 138 6.38 9.91 3.20
C ASN A 138 5.27 9.19 3.98
N CYS A 139 5.55 8.31 4.93
CA CYS A 139 4.62 7.39 5.59
C CYS A 139 5.27 6.86 6.87
N TRP A 140 4.59 6.97 8.00
CA TRP A 140 5.21 6.67 9.28
C TRP A 140 5.23 5.15 9.57
N TYR A 141 4.22 4.34 9.23
CA TYR A 141 3.96 3.02 9.88
C TYR A 141 4.14 1.70 9.10
N GLY A 142 4.44 1.68 7.79
CA GLY A 142 5.11 0.51 7.19
C GLY A 142 4.75 0.06 5.78
N ILE A 143 4.95 -1.24 5.52
CA ILE A 143 4.67 -1.87 4.21
C ILE A 143 3.25 -2.44 4.17
N CYS A 144 2.86 -3.19 5.20
CA CYS A 144 1.52 -3.72 5.34
C CYS A 144 0.99 -3.42 6.75
N ILE A 145 -0.28 -3.05 6.82
CA ILE A 145 -1.01 -2.82 8.07
C ILE A 145 -2.28 -3.68 8.05
N PHE A 146 -2.40 -4.60 9.00
CA PHE A 146 -3.60 -5.41 9.21
C PHE A 146 -4.24 -5.06 10.55
N TRP A 147 -5.51 -4.66 10.51
CA TRP A 147 -6.24 -4.12 11.65
C TRP A 147 -7.47 -4.96 12.00
N LYS A 148 -7.64 -5.27 13.30
CA LYS A 148 -8.73 -6.09 13.88
C LYS A 148 -8.83 -7.53 13.32
N GLY A 149 -9.73 -8.30 13.91
CA GLY A 149 -10.07 -9.66 13.50
C GLY A 149 -8.95 -10.66 13.76
N ASP A 150 -9.10 -11.85 13.18
CA ASP A 150 -8.04 -12.85 13.11
C ASP A 150 -7.10 -12.52 11.94
N ILE A 151 -5.79 -12.50 12.19
CA ILE A 151 -4.78 -12.19 11.18
C ILE A 151 -3.86 -13.38 11.01
N THR A 152 -3.71 -13.86 9.78
CA THR A 152 -2.74 -14.90 9.42
C THR A 152 -1.88 -14.41 8.27
N SER A 153 -0.59 -14.28 8.52
CA SER A 153 0.44 -13.92 7.56
C SER A 153 1.41 -15.08 7.35
N GLU A 154 1.49 -15.60 6.14
CA GLU A 154 2.37 -16.71 5.76
C GLU A 154 3.27 -16.32 4.59
N ASP A 155 4.52 -16.79 4.54
CA ASP A 155 5.42 -16.59 3.38
C ASP A 155 5.51 -15.11 2.94
N VAL A 156 5.84 -14.22 3.88
CA VAL A 156 5.92 -12.79 3.59
C VAL A 156 7.35 -12.41 3.28
N ASN A 157 7.58 -11.84 2.09
CA ASN A 157 8.90 -11.42 1.64
C ASN A 157 8.99 -9.90 1.53
N VAL A 158 9.95 -9.30 2.22
CA VAL A 158 10.26 -7.88 2.13
C VAL A 158 11.69 -7.68 1.66
N SER A 159 11.89 -6.86 0.63
CA SER A 159 13.24 -6.52 0.18
C SER A 159 13.40 -5.07 -0.27
N ASN A 160 14.61 -4.52 -0.08
CA ASN A 160 15.07 -3.21 -0.56
C ASN A 160 14.16 -2.00 -0.23
N SER A 161 13.29 -2.13 0.78
CA SER A 161 12.19 -1.21 1.11
C SER A 161 12.54 -0.32 2.30
N HIS A 162 12.59 1.00 2.12
CA HIS A 162 13.08 1.92 3.16
C HIS A 162 11.93 2.51 3.99
N VAL A 163 11.75 2.10 5.24
CA VAL A 163 10.49 2.26 6.01
C VAL A 163 10.84 2.43 7.48
N SER A 164 10.23 3.34 8.24
CA SER A 164 10.58 3.48 9.67
C SER A 164 10.19 2.22 10.47
N PHE A 165 9.03 1.64 10.14
CA PHE A 165 8.49 0.41 10.74
C PHE A 165 8.10 -0.55 9.62
N VAL A 166 8.93 -1.55 9.28
CA VAL A 166 8.82 -2.38 8.08
C VAL A 166 7.55 -3.20 7.99
N SER A 167 6.95 -3.65 9.09
CA SER A 167 5.72 -4.45 8.96
C SER A 167 4.76 -4.31 10.14
N GLY A 168 3.67 -3.59 9.93
CA GLY A 168 2.46 -3.67 10.75
C GLY A 168 1.64 -4.92 10.42
N LEU A 169 2.28 -6.10 10.40
CA LEU A 169 1.57 -7.39 10.19
C LEU A 169 0.47 -7.63 11.24
N ALA A 170 0.49 -6.87 12.33
CA ALA A 170 -0.63 -6.74 13.24
C ALA A 170 -0.61 -5.36 13.92
N HIS A 171 -1.64 -4.56 13.64
CA HIS A 171 -1.80 -3.22 14.19
C HIS A 171 -3.22 -3.05 14.70
N GLY A 172 -3.43 -2.64 15.95
CA GLY A 172 -4.76 -2.23 16.41
C GLY A 172 -5.65 -3.35 16.96
N ALA A 173 -5.15 -4.07 17.96
CA ALA A 173 -5.87 -5.07 18.74
C ALA A 173 -6.52 -6.19 17.89
N PRO A 174 -5.73 -6.96 17.13
CA PRO A 174 -6.24 -8.21 16.55
C PRO A 174 -6.73 -9.16 17.64
N VAL A 175 -7.69 -10.02 17.29
CA VAL A 175 -8.15 -11.10 18.16
C VAL A 175 -7.09 -12.19 18.24
N THR A 176 -6.51 -12.56 17.09
CA THR A 176 -5.35 -13.45 16.99
C THR A 176 -4.40 -12.98 15.90
N SER A 177 -3.10 -13.23 16.09
CA SER A 177 -2.07 -12.92 15.08
C SER A 177 -1.15 -14.12 14.84
N LYS A 178 -1.03 -14.56 13.60
CA LYS A 178 -0.11 -15.62 13.19
C LYS A 178 0.82 -15.08 12.12
N ILE A 179 2.12 -15.30 12.30
CA ILE A 179 3.15 -14.95 11.33
C ILE A 179 4.02 -16.18 11.15
N HIS A 180 3.94 -16.84 10.00
CA HIS A 180 4.80 -17.97 9.66
C HIS A 180 5.63 -17.65 8.43
N ARG A 181 6.92 -18.01 8.44
CA ARG A 181 7.79 -17.86 7.26
C ARG A 181 7.87 -16.39 6.81
N TYR A 182 8.44 -15.55 7.66
CA TYR A 182 8.67 -14.14 7.36
C TYR A 182 10.12 -13.92 6.92
N CYS A 183 10.34 -13.16 5.87
CA CYS A 183 11.65 -12.84 5.35
C CYS A 183 11.80 -11.34 5.16
N SER A 184 12.89 -10.77 5.67
CA SER A 184 13.29 -9.40 5.38
C SER A 184 14.77 -9.31 4.99
N TYR A 185 15.03 -8.76 3.80
CA TYR A 185 16.36 -8.43 3.29
C TYR A 185 16.41 -7.00 2.75
N ASN A 186 16.79 -6.04 3.58
CA ASN A 186 16.56 -4.63 3.26
C ASN A 186 17.82 -3.82 2.93
N GLY A 187 18.90 -3.98 3.69
CA GLY A 187 20.12 -3.17 3.58
C GLY A 187 19.94 -1.69 3.92
N LYS A 188 18.75 -1.27 4.35
CA LYS A 188 18.34 0.12 4.60
C LYS A 188 17.65 0.24 5.96
N GLU A 189 17.42 1.49 6.40
CA GLU A 189 16.82 1.75 7.71
C GLU A 189 15.36 1.25 7.81
N GLY A 190 15.02 0.63 8.94
CA GLY A 190 13.67 0.21 9.26
C GLY A 190 13.56 -0.99 10.18
N ASN A 191 12.58 -0.97 11.07
CA ASN A 191 12.31 -2.09 11.98
C ASN A 191 11.67 -3.24 11.23
N SER A 192 12.25 -4.43 11.16
CA SER A 192 11.72 -5.56 10.38
C SER A 192 10.31 -5.99 10.77
N LEU A 193 9.98 -6.04 12.06
CA LEU A 193 8.63 -6.41 12.54
C LEU A 193 8.14 -5.43 13.59
N THR A 194 6.83 -5.19 13.58
CA THR A 194 6.19 -4.20 14.45
C THR A 194 4.90 -4.78 15.05
N PHE A 195 4.74 -4.67 16.37
CA PHE A 195 3.56 -5.10 17.12
C PHE A 195 2.98 -3.93 17.93
N ILE A 196 1.75 -3.51 17.63
CA ILE A 196 1.17 -2.28 18.19
C ILE A 196 -0.27 -2.49 18.67
N ASN A 197 -0.60 -1.85 19.81
CA ASN A 197 -1.92 -1.72 20.42
C ASN A 197 -2.53 -3.04 20.94
N ASN A 198 -2.14 -3.42 22.16
CA ASN A 198 -2.73 -4.45 23.01
C ASN A 198 -2.76 -5.85 22.39
N MET A 199 -1.67 -6.23 21.72
CA MET A 199 -1.46 -7.63 21.36
C MET A 199 -0.96 -8.40 22.58
N ASP A 200 -1.89 -8.92 23.37
CA ASP A 200 -1.58 -9.73 24.54
C ASP A 200 -1.42 -11.20 24.12
N LEU A 201 -0.21 -11.60 23.69
CA LEU A 201 0.27 -13.00 23.61
C LEU A 201 -0.64 -14.10 22.99
N ILE A 202 -1.71 -13.77 22.28
CA ILE A 202 -2.52 -14.75 21.54
C ILE A 202 -2.05 -14.75 20.09
N GLY A 203 -0.89 -15.37 19.86
CA GLY A 203 -0.32 -15.44 18.51
C GLY A 203 0.80 -16.45 18.33
N ASP A 204 0.97 -16.88 17.09
CA ASP A 204 1.98 -17.86 16.68
C ASP A 204 2.93 -17.22 15.65
N HIS A 205 4.03 -16.61 16.14
CA HIS A 205 5.00 -15.93 15.29
C HIS A 205 6.28 -16.76 15.18
N LYS A 206 6.46 -17.43 14.04
CA LYS A 206 7.51 -18.44 13.85
C LYS A 206 8.20 -18.39 12.50
N TYR A 207 9.42 -18.93 12.48
CA TYR A 207 10.19 -19.17 11.25
C TYR A 207 10.51 -17.90 10.47
N GLY A 208 11.08 -16.90 11.16
CA GLY A 208 11.49 -15.66 10.51
C GLY A 208 12.97 -15.63 10.13
N ILE A 209 13.31 -14.96 9.04
CA ILE A 209 14.68 -14.69 8.60
C ILE A 209 14.81 -13.19 8.40
N ILE A 210 15.58 -12.53 9.27
CA ILE A 210 15.84 -11.09 9.22
C ILE A 210 17.32 -10.91 8.94
N VAL A 211 17.63 -10.42 7.74
CA VAL A 211 19.01 -10.36 7.24
C VAL A 211 19.35 -8.99 6.69
N LYS A 212 20.54 -8.49 7.02
CA LYS A 212 21.05 -7.18 6.56
C LYS A 212 20.06 -6.03 6.76
N ASN A 213 19.21 -6.08 7.78
CA ASN A 213 18.36 -4.95 8.14
C ASN A 213 19.17 -3.96 8.97
N VAL A 214 18.88 -2.66 8.82
CA VAL A 214 19.46 -1.59 9.63
C VAL A 214 18.32 -0.95 10.41
N ALA A 215 18.40 -0.85 11.73
CA ALA A 215 17.32 -0.27 12.52
C ALA A 215 17.86 0.54 13.70
N SER A 216 17.68 1.87 13.68
CA SER A 216 18.03 2.72 14.83
C SER A 216 17.11 2.47 16.03
N THR A 217 15.83 2.18 15.76
CA THR A 217 14.77 1.90 16.73
C THR A 217 14.47 0.40 16.85
N GLY A 218 15.47 -0.46 16.71
CA GLY A 218 15.35 -1.90 16.99
C GLY A 218 14.72 -2.74 15.88
N LEU A 219 15.24 -3.92 15.56
CA LEU A 219 14.66 -4.75 14.49
C LEU A 219 13.20 -5.16 14.76
N ILE A 220 12.87 -5.38 16.03
CA ILE A 220 11.53 -5.70 16.50
C ILE A 220 10.99 -4.52 17.33
N TYR A 221 9.98 -3.84 16.80
CA TYR A 221 9.31 -2.76 17.50
C TYR A 221 8.08 -3.26 18.25
N VAL A 222 7.91 -2.84 19.50
CA VAL A 222 6.71 -3.13 20.30
C VAL A 222 6.14 -1.86 20.93
N GLN A 223 4.81 -1.76 20.92
CA GLN A 223 4.07 -0.70 21.62
C GLN A 223 2.77 -1.22 22.19
N SER A 224 2.65 -1.14 23.51
CA SER A 224 1.55 -1.68 24.30
C SER A 224 1.22 -3.12 23.89
N SER A 225 2.24 -3.93 23.59
CA SER A 225 2.07 -5.25 22.99
C SER A 225 3.14 -6.20 23.48
N ILE A 226 2.82 -7.49 23.50
CA ILE A 226 3.75 -8.54 23.88
C ILE A 226 3.91 -9.51 22.71
N ALA A 227 5.16 -9.70 22.28
CA ALA A 227 5.50 -10.61 21.19
C ALA A 227 6.32 -11.81 21.71
N LEU A 228 5.93 -13.01 21.30
CA LEU A 228 6.79 -14.19 21.33
C LEU A 228 7.20 -14.51 19.89
N LEU A 229 8.51 -14.50 19.62
CA LEU A 229 9.08 -14.86 18.33
C LEU A 229 9.86 -16.17 18.50
N SER A 230 9.48 -17.23 17.76
CA SER A 230 10.17 -18.52 17.84
C SER A 230 10.83 -18.94 16.53
N ASN A 231 12.00 -19.57 16.59
CA ASN A 231 12.74 -20.04 15.42
C ASN A 231 13.07 -18.91 14.42
N PHE A 232 13.49 -17.76 14.92
CA PHE A 232 13.96 -16.65 14.08
C PHE A 232 15.47 -16.69 13.88
N ILE A 233 15.90 -16.30 12.69
CA ILE A 233 17.31 -16.10 12.32
C ILE A 233 17.56 -14.59 12.16
N PHE A 234 18.56 -14.09 12.86
CA PHE A 234 19.05 -12.72 12.74
C PHE A 234 20.50 -12.77 12.26
N LYS A 235 20.76 -12.22 11.06
CA LYS A 235 22.11 -12.21 10.48
C LYS A 235 22.46 -10.92 9.76
N ASP A 236 23.68 -10.44 9.98
CA ASP A 236 24.26 -9.24 9.38
C ASP A 236 23.44 -7.96 9.64
N ASN A 237 22.60 -7.94 10.68
CA ASN A 237 21.73 -6.81 11.00
C ASN A 237 22.46 -5.75 11.82
N GLN A 238 22.08 -4.48 11.66
CA GLN A 238 22.65 -3.35 12.39
C GLN A 238 21.60 -2.68 13.29
N GLY A 239 22.03 -2.26 14.49
CA GLY A 239 21.17 -1.68 15.51
C GLY A 239 20.71 -2.68 16.56
N PRO A 240 19.89 -2.24 17.55
CA PRO A 240 19.38 -3.12 18.58
C PRO A 240 18.40 -4.16 18.01
N TRP A 241 18.19 -5.25 18.74
CA TRP A 241 17.23 -6.30 18.38
C TRP A 241 15.80 -5.87 18.61
N THR A 242 15.56 -5.08 19.65
CA THR A 242 14.21 -4.68 20.04
C THR A 242 14.13 -3.20 20.41
N TYR A 243 12.93 -2.64 20.33
CA TYR A 243 12.63 -1.32 20.88
C TYR A 243 11.19 -1.23 21.40
N MET A 244 11.02 -0.51 22.52
CA MET A 244 9.74 -0.19 23.14
C MET A 244 9.54 1.32 23.20
N CYS A 245 8.36 1.80 22.79
CA CYS A 245 7.99 3.21 22.91
C CYS A 245 7.22 3.53 24.21
N VAL A 246 6.07 2.88 24.44
CA VAL A 246 5.16 3.23 25.57
C VAL A 246 5.06 2.11 26.60
N ALA A 247 4.96 0.86 26.16
CA ALA A 247 4.91 -0.35 26.97
C ALA A 247 5.09 -1.58 26.07
N GLY A 248 5.33 -2.75 26.66
CA GLY A 248 5.42 -4.01 25.91
C GLY A 248 6.81 -4.64 25.93
N TYR A 249 6.92 -5.83 25.36
CA TYR A 249 8.20 -6.52 25.27
C TYR A 249 8.18 -7.66 24.24
N ALA A 250 9.38 -8.09 23.84
CA ALA A 250 9.60 -9.26 23.01
C ALA A 250 10.32 -10.36 23.80
N THR A 251 9.86 -11.59 23.63
CA THR A 251 10.52 -12.82 24.06
C THR A 251 10.97 -13.59 22.83
N PHE A 252 12.18 -14.13 22.87
CA PHE A 252 12.75 -14.93 21.79
C PHE A 252 12.87 -16.40 22.23
N GLN A 253 12.48 -17.32 21.37
CA GLN A 253 12.56 -18.75 21.65
C GLN A 253 13.19 -19.51 20.48
N ASP A 254 14.19 -20.35 20.75
CA ASP A 254 14.85 -21.17 19.72
C ASP A 254 15.42 -20.32 18.56
N CYS A 255 15.79 -19.05 18.84
CA CYS A 255 16.29 -18.10 17.83
C CYS A 255 17.82 -18.16 17.70
N ARG A 256 18.33 -17.78 16.53
CA ARG A 256 19.77 -17.73 16.22
C ARG A 256 20.18 -16.31 15.84
N PHE A 257 21.24 -15.82 16.46
CA PHE A 257 21.81 -14.49 16.25
C PHE A 257 23.28 -14.63 15.86
N ASP A 258 23.68 -14.00 14.77
CA ASP A 258 25.07 -13.95 14.32
C ASP A 258 25.97 -13.07 15.21
N LYS A 259 25.36 -12.18 16.01
CA LYS A 259 26.05 -11.26 16.92
C LYS A 259 25.84 -11.63 18.37
N SER A 260 26.61 -10.94 19.22
CA SER A 260 26.56 -11.11 20.66
C SER A 260 25.24 -10.63 21.27
N ASP A 261 24.99 -11.11 22.48
CA ASP A 261 23.82 -10.80 23.30
C ASP A 261 23.78 -9.33 23.81
N GLY A 262 24.82 -8.53 23.57
CA GLY A 262 24.86 -7.12 23.99
C GLY A 262 23.85 -6.20 23.27
N ASN A 263 23.28 -6.62 22.13
CA ASN A 263 22.46 -5.78 21.26
C ASN A 263 20.95 -5.85 21.54
N LYS A 264 20.51 -6.31 22.71
CA LYS A 264 19.10 -6.61 23.02
C LYS A 264 18.10 -5.47 22.79
N GLY A 265 18.46 -4.22 23.09
CA GLY A 265 17.53 -3.09 23.08
C GLY A 265 16.58 -3.05 24.30
N ASN A 266 15.72 -2.03 24.40
CA ASN A 266 14.93 -1.74 25.62
C ASN A 266 13.59 -2.50 25.71
N ALA A 267 13.17 -3.22 24.67
CA ALA A 267 11.97 -4.06 24.66
C ALA A 267 12.26 -5.54 24.97
N TRP A 268 13.52 -5.91 25.15
CA TRP A 268 13.89 -7.30 25.35
C TRP A 268 13.50 -7.75 26.75
N LYS A 269 12.67 -8.81 26.86
CA LYS A 269 12.35 -9.40 28.16
C LYS A 269 13.23 -10.59 28.49
N THR A 270 13.19 -11.62 27.66
CA THR A 270 13.89 -12.88 27.92
C THR A 270 14.13 -13.67 26.64
N ASN A 271 15.00 -14.67 26.73
CA ASN A 271 15.25 -15.63 25.68
C ASN A 271 15.25 -17.06 26.22
N ILE A 272 14.76 -17.98 25.41
CA ILE A 272 14.64 -19.41 25.70
C ILE A 272 15.40 -20.14 24.59
N ASN A 273 16.43 -20.93 24.93
CA ASN A 273 17.21 -21.72 23.97
C ASN A 273 17.72 -20.95 22.74
N CYS A 274 18.11 -19.68 22.91
CA CYS A 274 18.64 -18.88 21.81
C CYS A 274 20.17 -19.00 21.70
N ASN A 275 20.67 -19.06 20.47
CA ASN A 275 22.10 -19.11 20.16
C ASN A 275 22.59 -17.73 19.71
N PHE A 276 23.65 -17.24 20.32
CA PHE A 276 24.30 -15.97 19.97
C PHE A 276 25.71 -16.22 19.44
N ASN A 277 26.26 -15.27 18.68
CA ASN A 277 27.55 -15.42 17.98
C ASN A 277 27.59 -16.65 17.05
N ASP A 278 26.45 -16.99 16.45
CA ASP A 278 26.32 -18.16 15.60
C ASP A 278 26.83 -17.86 14.18
N ASN A 279 28.13 -18.08 13.98
CA ASN A 279 28.79 -17.88 12.69
C ASN A 279 28.40 -18.94 11.64
N GLN A 280 27.66 -19.99 12.03
CA GLN A 280 27.27 -21.10 11.17
C GLN A 280 25.83 -20.97 10.64
N ILE A 281 25.22 -19.79 10.75
CA ILE A 281 23.91 -19.53 10.15
C ILE A 281 24.05 -19.60 8.61
N VAL A 282 23.58 -20.71 8.04
CA VAL A 282 23.33 -20.88 6.61
C VAL A 282 21.85 -20.62 6.37
N TYR A 283 21.55 -19.78 5.40
CA TYR A 283 20.19 -19.52 4.94
C TYR A 283 20.19 -19.47 3.42
N SER A 284 19.07 -19.85 2.81
CA SER A 284 18.79 -19.67 1.40
C SER A 284 17.54 -18.82 1.28
N PHE A 285 17.63 -17.76 0.49
CA PHE A 285 16.44 -17.08 0.00
C PHE A 285 16.06 -17.76 -1.31
N ASP A 286 14.92 -18.42 -1.35
CA ASP A 286 14.22 -18.54 -2.62
C ASP A 286 13.71 -17.12 -2.91
N ASN A 287 14.42 -16.43 -3.80
CA ASN A 287 13.93 -15.18 -4.34
C ASN A 287 12.68 -15.52 -5.15
N ASP A 288 11.52 -15.54 -4.50
CA ASP A 288 10.28 -15.80 -5.18
C ASP A 288 10.15 -14.83 -6.36
N VAL A 289 10.07 -15.44 -7.55
CA VAL A 289 10.20 -14.86 -8.88
C VAL A 289 9.11 -13.82 -9.18
N LEU A 290 8.14 -13.63 -8.28
CA LEU A 290 6.94 -12.83 -8.49
C LEU A 290 7.23 -11.35 -8.79
N CYS A 291 8.18 -10.72 -8.08
CA CYS A 291 8.60 -9.35 -8.40
C CYS A 291 9.70 -9.28 -9.46
N GLN A 292 10.24 -10.42 -9.89
CA GLN A 292 11.15 -10.50 -11.03
C GLN A 292 10.41 -10.63 -12.37
N ILE A 293 9.08 -10.52 -12.40
CA ILE A 293 8.28 -10.38 -13.63
C ILE A 293 8.49 -8.99 -14.24
N ASP A 294 9.68 -8.86 -14.79
CA ASP A 294 10.07 -8.30 -16.07
C ASP A 294 9.50 -6.92 -16.44
N HIS A 295 10.31 -5.89 -16.15
CA HIS A 295 10.28 -4.57 -16.79
C HIS A 295 10.23 -4.62 -18.35
N SER A 296 10.39 -5.79 -19.00
CA SER A 296 10.15 -5.93 -20.45
C SER A 296 8.70 -5.64 -20.87
N GLN A 297 7.70 -5.89 -20.01
CA GLN A 297 6.29 -5.59 -20.29
C GLN A 297 6.03 -4.07 -20.30
N GLU A 298 6.63 -3.33 -19.36
CA GLU A 298 6.52 -1.86 -19.29
C GLU A 298 7.10 -1.19 -20.55
N ASN A 299 8.21 -1.72 -21.05
CA ASN A 299 8.80 -1.29 -22.32
C ASN A 299 7.94 -1.68 -23.53
N LYS A 300 7.27 -2.83 -23.52
CA LYS A 300 6.34 -3.22 -24.60
C LYS A 300 5.12 -2.31 -24.64
N VAL A 301 4.51 -1.97 -23.50
CA VAL A 301 3.34 -1.07 -23.44
C VAL A 301 3.71 0.35 -23.85
N LYS A 302 4.82 0.91 -23.34
CA LYS A 302 5.33 2.24 -23.78
C LYS A 302 5.64 2.27 -25.28
N LYS A 303 6.20 1.19 -25.83
CA LYS A 303 6.50 1.07 -27.27
C LYS A 303 5.21 0.97 -28.11
N HIS A 304 4.17 0.29 -27.60
CA HIS A 304 2.89 0.20 -28.31
C HIS A 304 2.13 1.53 -28.31
N ILE A 305 2.13 2.27 -27.20
CA ILE A 305 1.53 3.60 -27.11
C ILE A 305 2.24 4.57 -28.07
N ASN A 306 3.57 4.56 -28.10
CA ASN A 306 4.31 5.41 -29.04
C ASN A 306 4.08 5.04 -30.52
N LEU A 307 3.88 3.74 -30.84
CA LEU A 307 3.61 3.34 -32.23
C LEU A 307 2.20 3.68 -32.72
N VAL A 308 1.20 3.68 -31.83
CA VAL A 308 -0.21 3.87 -32.22
C VAL A 308 -0.61 5.34 -32.20
N TYR A 309 -0.15 6.11 -31.20
CA TYR A 309 -0.59 7.51 -31.03
C TYR A 309 0.23 8.51 -31.84
N TYR A 310 1.51 8.23 -32.13
CA TYR A 310 2.37 9.15 -32.89
C TYR A 310 1.89 9.36 -34.35
N PRO A 311 1.45 8.33 -35.10
CA PRO A 311 0.85 8.51 -36.41
C PRO A 311 -0.47 9.29 -36.33
N LEU A 312 -1.28 9.04 -35.29
CA LEU A 312 -2.57 9.71 -35.13
C LEU A 312 -2.39 11.22 -34.86
N ILE A 313 -1.42 11.57 -34.00
CA ILE A 313 -1.04 12.97 -33.72
C ILE A 313 -0.52 13.64 -34.99
N LEU A 314 0.32 12.96 -35.78
CA LEU A 314 0.81 13.49 -37.05
C LEU A 314 -0.33 13.72 -38.07
N VAL A 315 -1.30 12.82 -38.14
CA VAL A 315 -2.49 12.99 -39.00
C VAL A 315 -3.33 14.18 -38.53
N VAL A 316 -3.57 14.32 -37.22
CA VAL A 316 -4.31 15.46 -36.66
C VAL A 316 -3.58 16.78 -36.94
N LEU A 317 -2.27 16.84 -36.72
CA LEU A 317 -1.45 18.02 -37.02
C LEU A 317 -1.46 18.34 -38.52
N PHE A 318 -1.40 17.34 -39.39
CA PHE A 318 -1.50 17.51 -40.84
C PHE A 318 -2.88 18.04 -41.26
N LEU A 319 -3.96 17.54 -40.66
CA LEU A 319 -5.31 18.03 -40.89
C LEU A 319 -5.45 19.48 -40.41
N ILE A 320 -4.92 19.82 -39.22
CA ILE A 320 -4.89 21.21 -38.74
C ILE A 320 -4.13 22.08 -39.74
N PHE A 321 -2.95 21.66 -40.22
CA PHE A 321 -2.17 22.46 -41.16
C PHE A 321 -2.85 22.64 -42.52
N LYS A 322 -3.57 21.61 -43.00
CA LYS A 322 -4.27 21.61 -44.29
C LYS A 322 -5.57 22.42 -44.25
N TYR A 323 -6.33 22.35 -43.16
CA TYR A 323 -7.66 22.94 -43.05
C TYR A 323 -7.68 24.25 -42.27
N CYS A 324 -6.80 24.44 -41.29
CA CYS A 324 -6.59 25.72 -40.63
C CYS A 324 -5.48 26.47 -41.36
N ASN A 325 -5.83 27.06 -42.51
CA ASN A 325 -4.94 27.87 -43.35
C ASN A 325 -4.20 28.94 -42.50
N PRO A 326 -2.91 28.73 -42.11
CA PRO A 326 -2.22 29.61 -41.14
C PRO A 326 -2.04 31.03 -41.70
N ILE A 327 -2.10 31.15 -43.02
CA ILE A 327 -1.92 32.39 -43.78
C ILE A 327 -3.14 33.30 -43.64
N ALA A 328 -4.35 32.76 -43.41
CA ALA A 328 -5.55 33.57 -43.22
C ALA A 328 -5.59 34.26 -41.84
N PHE A 329 -5.04 33.62 -40.81
CA PHE A 329 -4.99 34.18 -39.45
C PHE A 329 -3.94 35.30 -39.33
N PHE A 330 -2.79 35.16 -40.00
CA PHE A 330 -1.77 36.21 -40.02
C PHE A 330 -2.13 37.39 -40.94
N ARG A 331 -2.86 37.19 -42.05
CA ARG A 331 -3.32 38.30 -42.90
C ARG A 331 -4.36 39.21 -42.23
N ARG A 332 -5.14 38.69 -41.28
CA ARG A 332 -6.15 39.50 -40.56
C ARG A 332 -5.55 40.47 -39.54
N LYS A 333 -4.29 40.28 -39.11
CA LYS A 333 -3.65 41.13 -38.09
C LYS A 333 -2.77 42.27 -38.66
N ILE A 334 -2.52 42.28 -39.97
CA ILE A 334 -1.62 43.26 -40.62
C ILE A 334 -2.38 44.23 -41.54
N GLY A 335 -3.67 43.99 -41.82
CA GLY A 335 -4.42 44.66 -42.88
C GLY A 335 -5.50 45.66 -42.48
N ASP A 336 -5.51 46.22 -41.27
CA ASP A 336 -6.48 47.28 -40.95
C ASP A 336 -5.85 48.45 -40.17
N LYS A 337 -5.22 49.35 -40.95
CA LYS A 337 -4.79 50.68 -40.53
C LYS A 337 -5.30 51.71 -41.53
N SER A 338 -6.61 51.85 -41.67
CA SER A 338 -7.18 53.08 -42.28
C SER A 338 -8.69 53.20 -42.06
N LYS A 339 -9.11 53.89 -40.99
CA LYS A 339 -9.83 55.19 -41.07
C LYS A 339 -10.32 55.69 -39.70
N PRO A 340 -10.55 57.01 -39.56
CA PRO A 340 -10.68 57.71 -38.27
C PRO A 340 -12.14 57.97 -37.82
N ASN A 341 -12.28 58.11 -36.49
CA ASN A 341 -13.24 58.88 -35.67
C ASN A 341 -14.72 59.05 -36.09
N TYR A 342 -15.65 58.81 -35.16
CA TYR A 342 -16.56 59.82 -34.57
C TYR A 342 -17.30 59.25 -33.32
N PHE A 343 -17.10 59.89 -32.14
CA PHE A 343 -18.08 60.32 -31.09
C PHE A 343 -19.22 59.33 -30.68
N ILE A 344 -19.57 59.01 -29.41
CA ILE A 344 -19.79 59.83 -28.20
C ILE A 344 -20.18 58.95 -26.96
N LYS A 345 -19.69 59.36 -25.78
CA LYS A 345 -20.26 59.39 -24.41
C LYS A 345 -20.72 58.16 -23.59
N HIS A 346 -20.35 58.28 -22.29
CA HIS A 346 -21.07 57.94 -21.04
C HIS A 346 -21.24 56.43 -20.74
N ASP A 347 -20.96 55.87 -19.56
CA ASP A 347 -20.77 56.40 -18.20
C ASP A 347 -19.77 55.53 -17.41
N LEU A 348 -18.99 56.21 -16.57
CA LEU A 348 -18.33 55.68 -15.38
C LEU A 348 -19.32 55.84 -14.22
N ASP A 349 -19.58 54.77 -13.47
CA ASP A 349 -19.55 54.73 -11.99
C ASP A 349 -20.41 53.56 -11.43
N TYR A 350 -20.09 53.15 -10.20
CA TYR A 350 -20.74 52.18 -9.29
C TYR A 350 -20.40 50.70 -9.53
N PHE A 351 -19.86 49.86 -8.61
CA PHE A 351 -19.53 49.86 -7.17
C PHE A 351 -18.53 48.67 -7.01
N LYS A 352 -17.31 48.78 -6.46
CA LYS A 352 -16.91 48.71 -5.04
C LYS A 352 -17.82 47.96 -4.05
N ASP A 353 -17.17 47.00 -3.38
CA ASP A 353 -17.40 46.51 -2.02
C ASP A 353 -18.68 45.71 -1.72
N VAL A 354 -18.51 44.42 -1.44
CA VAL A 354 -19.31 43.73 -0.42
C VAL A 354 -18.39 42.93 0.49
N GLU A 355 -18.54 43.26 1.75
CA GLU A 355 -17.81 42.88 2.95
C GLU A 355 -17.87 41.38 3.27
N MET A 356 -16.81 40.94 3.94
CA MET A 356 -16.88 39.87 4.93
C MET A 356 -17.65 40.38 6.14
N GLU A 357 -18.68 39.66 6.60
CA GLU A 357 -18.95 39.60 8.03
C GLU A 357 -19.69 38.31 8.43
N LYS A 358 -19.08 37.65 9.43
CA LYS A 358 -19.59 36.72 10.46
C LYS A 358 -19.39 35.23 10.26
#